data_AF-A0A2N6BWR5-F1
#
_entry.id   AF-A0A2N6BWR5-F1
#
_cell.length_a   1.000
_cell.length_b   1.000
_cell.length_c   1.000
_cell.angle_alpha   90.00
_cell.angle_beta   90.00
_cell.angle_gamma   90.00
#
_symmetry.space_group_name_H-M   'P 1'
#
loop_
_entity.id
_entity.type
_entity.pdbx_description
1 polymer ?
#
loop_
_entity_poly.entity_id
_entity_poly.type
_entity_poly.pdbx_seq_one_letter_code
_entity_poly.pdbx_strand_id
1 'polypeptide(L)'
;MNKSTLLTLAVFILATTAYALTIPGLSQVRQERRAEQISYFVEVPPQLAKVGSLEFKGIVADYLMLEAMTFMGERIGQNRDLSAEEWQHLHRLLVKITSIDPAFWDPYVLAETMLVWQAGMMDEANELLLNAARHRPWDYRPFYFLGFNSFYFKKDVVGGAKYLRQAARKANCPDYLKSLAARLSLYGNETALGILFLEDLIRETSQEESRAYLAKRLEALRAIHILEKAVAEYGKTLQKKPAGVTDLVKQGFLEEIPPDPYGGDWVIMDNGRIYTTSELVEKKHRRPAQKK
;
A
#
# COMPACT_ATOMS: atom_id res chain seq x y z
N MET A 1 -14.61 33.11 -54.58
CA MET A 1 -14.67 31.73 -54.06
C MET A 1 -15.23 30.84 -55.17
N ASN A 2 -14.51 29.81 -55.60
CA ASN A 2 -14.93 29.01 -56.75
C ASN A 2 -16.16 28.15 -56.36
N LYS A 3 -17.06 27.86 -57.31
CA LYS A 3 -18.27 27.04 -57.03
C LYS A 3 -17.93 25.70 -56.35
N SER A 4 -16.81 25.10 -56.73
CA SER A 4 -16.28 23.87 -56.11
C SER A 4 -15.93 24.06 -54.62
N THR A 5 -15.30 25.18 -54.24
CA THR A 5 -14.94 25.44 -52.83
C THR A 5 -16.16 25.80 -51.98
N LEU A 6 -17.19 26.42 -52.57
CA LEU A 6 -18.48 26.64 -51.91
C LEU A 6 -19.22 25.33 -51.64
N LEU A 7 -19.16 24.39 -52.59
CA LEU A 7 -19.85 23.11 -52.49
C LEU A 7 -19.19 22.18 -51.47
N THR A 8 -17.86 22.14 -51.41
CA THR A 8 -17.14 21.38 -50.37
C THR A 8 -17.35 21.96 -48.98
N LEU A 9 -17.38 23.29 -48.83
CA LEU A 9 -17.66 23.94 -47.56
C LEU A 9 -19.09 23.63 -47.08
N ALA A 10 -20.07 23.67 -48.00
CA ALA A 10 -21.45 23.33 -47.69
C ALA A 10 -21.59 21.87 -47.23
N VAL A 11 -20.96 20.92 -47.92
CA VAL A 11 -20.96 19.50 -47.53
C VAL A 11 -20.29 19.30 -46.16
N PHE A 12 -19.18 19.98 -45.89
CA PHE A 12 -18.50 19.89 -44.60
C PHE A 12 -19.34 20.45 -43.45
N ILE A 13 -20.01 21.59 -43.66
CA ILE A 13 -20.94 22.17 -42.67
C ILE A 13 -22.11 21.21 -42.46
N LEU A 14 -22.67 20.63 -43.51
CA LEU A 14 -23.82 19.73 -43.41
C LEU A 14 -23.43 18.43 -42.68
N ALA A 15 -22.25 17.88 -42.96
CA ALA A 15 -21.72 16.70 -42.27
C ALA A 15 -21.41 16.98 -40.79
N THR A 16 -20.78 18.11 -40.47
CA THR A 16 -20.49 18.48 -39.07
C THR A 16 -21.76 18.81 -38.28
N THR A 17 -22.76 19.43 -38.92
CA THR A 17 -24.07 19.70 -38.30
C THR A 17 -24.85 18.42 -38.07
N ALA A 18 -24.88 17.50 -39.04
CA ALA A 18 -25.49 16.18 -38.88
C ALA A 18 -24.81 15.36 -37.78
N TYR A 19 -23.48 15.43 -37.69
CA TYR A 19 -22.71 14.80 -36.61
C TYR A 19 -23.04 15.42 -35.23
N ALA A 20 -23.07 16.75 -35.13
CA ALA A 20 -23.41 17.45 -33.88
C ALA A 20 -24.86 17.19 -33.42
N LEU A 21 -25.81 17.04 -34.34
CA LEU A 21 -27.21 16.75 -34.02
C LEU A 21 -27.46 15.29 -33.61
N THR A 22 -26.63 14.36 -34.10
CA THR A 22 -26.76 12.94 -33.77
C THR A 22 -26.05 12.55 -32.48
N ILE A 23 -24.99 13.26 -32.08
CA ILE A 23 -24.25 12.98 -30.84
C ILE A 23 -25.15 12.93 -29.59
N PRO A 24 -26.03 13.92 -29.31
CA PRO A 24 -26.84 13.92 -28.09
C PRO A 24 -27.78 12.72 -28.03
N GLY A 25 -28.48 12.41 -29.13
CA GLY A 25 -29.37 11.26 -29.21
C GLY A 25 -28.62 9.93 -29.12
N LEU A 26 -27.44 9.84 -29.75
CA LEU A 26 -26.58 8.65 -29.64
C LEU A 26 -26.00 8.49 -28.23
N SER A 27 -25.66 9.58 -27.55
CA SER A 27 -25.18 9.56 -26.17
C SER A 27 -26.28 9.12 -25.19
N GLN A 28 -27.51 9.59 -25.39
CA GLN A 28 -28.65 9.24 -24.56
C GLN A 28 -29.04 7.76 -24.74
N VAL A 29 -29.16 7.29 -25.98
CA VAL A 29 -29.45 5.87 -26.27
C VAL A 29 -28.31 4.96 -25.80
N ARG A 30 -27.05 5.41 -25.90
CA ARG A 30 -25.91 4.68 -25.33
C ARG A 30 -25.99 4.60 -23.81
N GLN A 31 -26.38 5.68 -23.14
CA GLN A 31 -26.48 5.73 -21.69
C GLN A 31 -27.63 4.85 -21.17
N GLU A 32 -28.79 4.89 -21.81
CA GLU A 32 -29.94 4.04 -21.49
C GLU A 32 -29.62 2.55 -21.70
N ARG A 33 -29.03 2.18 -22.85
CA ARG A 33 -28.60 0.79 -23.08
C ARG A 33 -27.45 0.32 -22.19
N ARG A 34 -26.57 1.22 -21.75
CA ARG A 34 -25.49 0.89 -20.78
C ARG A 34 -26.02 0.67 -19.38
N ALA A 35 -27.01 1.46 -18.95
CA ALA A 35 -27.65 1.29 -17.66
C ALA A 35 -28.39 -0.06 -17.56
N GLU A 36 -28.96 -0.53 -18.68
CA GLU A 36 -29.55 -1.87 -18.79
C GLU A 36 -28.51 -2.99 -18.98
N GLN A 37 -27.32 -2.68 -19.53
CA GLN A 37 -26.18 -3.61 -19.59
C GLN A 37 -25.43 -3.65 -18.26
N ILE A 38 -26.08 -4.12 -17.20
CA ILE A 38 -25.36 -4.94 -16.24
C ILE A 38 -24.97 -6.18 -17.05
N SER A 39 -23.68 -6.37 -17.36
CA SER A 39 -23.28 -7.49 -18.22
C SER A 39 -23.80 -8.77 -17.57
N TYR A 40 -24.47 -9.63 -18.34
CA TYR A 40 -24.96 -10.94 -17.84
C TYR A 40 -23.83 -11.74 -17.16
N PHE A 41 -22.58 -11.48 -17.54
CA PHE A 41 -21.39 -12.02 -16.91
C PHE A 41 -21.20 -11.61 -15.45
N VAL A 42 -21.75 -10.48 -14.99
CA VAL A 42 -21.77 -10.01 -13.59
C VAL A 42 -22.76 -10.80 -12.72
N GLU A 43 -23.76 -11.42 -13.32
CA GLU A 43 -24.70 -12.27 -12.59
C GLU A 43 -24.22 -13.73 -12.47
N VAL A 44 -23.35 -14.18 -13.38
CA VAL A 44 -22.79 -15.54 -13.33
C VAL A 44 -21.90 -15.75 -12.09
N PRO A 45 -22.14 -16.76 -11.24
CA PRO A 45 -21.28 -17.05 -10.09
C PRO A 45 -19.79 -17.16 -10.46
N PRO A 46 -18.85 -16.65 -9.63
CA PRO A 46 -17.42 -16.62 -9.97
C PRO A 46 -16.83 -17.98 -10.36
N GLN A 47 -17.30 -19.06 -9.75
CA GLN A 47 -16.85 -20.43 -10.03
C GLN A 47 -17.28 -20.88 -11.43
N LEU A 48 -18.52 -20.56 -11.82
CA LEU A 48 -19.03 -20.88 -13.16
C LEU A 48 -18.36 -20.03 -14.23
N ALA A 49 -18.14 -18.73 -13.95
CA ALA A 49 -17.40 -17.87 -14.85
C ALA A 49 -15.97 -18.42 -15.07
N LYS A 50 -15.27 -18.81 -13.99
CA LYS A 50 -13.92 -19.38 -14.08
C LYS A 50 -13.85 -20.67 -14.90
N VAL A 51 -14.83 -21.57 -14.77
CA VAL A 51 -14.90 -22.82 -15.54
C VAL A 51 -15.25 -22.53 -17.00
N GLY A 52 -16.25 -21.66 -17.24
CA GLY A 52 -16.69 -21.28 -18.57
C GLY A 52 -15.63 -20.53 -19.38
N SER A 53 -14.72 -19.82 -18.72
CA SER A 53 -13.60 -19.14 -19.39
C SER A 53 -12.56 -20.07 -19.99
N LEU A 54 -12.52 -21.36 -19.60
CA LEU A 54 -11.56 -22.36 -20.10
C LEU A 54 -10.11 -21.84 -20.09
N GLU A 55 -9.47 -21.72 -21.26
CA GLU A 55 -8.11 -21.21 -21.44
C GLU A 55 -8.04 -19.67 -21.54
N PHE A 56 -9.18 -19.00 -21.72
CA PHE A 56 -9.27 -17.55 -21.95
C PHE A 56 -9.53 -16.75 -20.66
N LYS A 57 -9.13 -17.28 -19.49
CA LYS A 57 -9.35 -16.64 -18.18
C LYS A 57 -8.82 -15.20 -18.14
N GLY A 58 -7.64 -14.95 -18.71
CA GLY A 58 -7.06 -13.61 -18.79
C GLY A 58 -7.95 -12.63 -19.57
N ILE A 59 -8.39 -13.00 -20.79
CA ILE A 59 -9.26 -12.14 -21.62
C ILE A 59 -10.58 -11.85 -20.92
N VAL A 60 -11.18 -12.84 -20.27
CA VAL A 60 -12.43 -12.63 -19.53
C VAL A 60 -12.21 -11.71 -18.32
N ALA A 61 -11.10 -11.88 -17.59
CA ALA A 61 -10.73 -11.01 -16.49
C ALA A 61 -10.47 -9.56 -16.97
N ASP A 62 -9.78 -9.38 -18.10
CA ASP A 62 -9.53 -8.07 -18.71
C ASP A 62 -10.83 -7.39 -19.15
N TYR A 63 -11.74 -8.13 -19.77
CA TYR A 63 -13.06 -7.62 -20.16
C TYR A 63 -13.87 -7.14 -18.95
N LEU A 64 -13.94 -7.95 -17.89
CA LEU A 64 -14.60 -7.58 -16.65
C LEU A 64 -13.93 -6.39 -15.95
N MET A 65 -12.61 -6.27 -16.07
CA MET A 65 -11.88 -5.11 -15.54
C MET A 65 -12.23 -3.83 -16.31
N LEU A 66 -12.33 -3.89 -17.64
CA LEU A 66 -12.80 -2.77 -18.45
C LEU A 66 -14.24 -2.37 -18.10
N GLU A 67 -15.09 -3.34 -17.79
CA GLU A 67 -16.44 -3.09 -17.28
C GLU A 67 -16.40 -2.36 -15.94
N ALA A 68 -15.61 -2.84 -14.97
CA ALA A 68 -15.45 -2.20 -13.66
C ALA A 68 -14.89 -0.76 -13.78
N MET A 69 -13.89 -0.55 -14.65
CA MET A 69 -13.33 0.77 -14.92
C MET A 69 -14.34 1.70 -15.61
N THR A 70 -15.13 1.18 -16.56
CA THR A 70 -16.18 1.96 -17.25
C THR A 70 -17.28 2.36 -16.27
N PHE A 71 -17.71 1.41 -15.43
CA PHE A 71 -18.66 1.65 -14.36
C PHE A 71 -18.19 2.82 -13.50
N MET A 72 -16.97 2.74 -12.95
CA MET A 72 -16.39 3.80 -12.13
C MET A 72 -16.25 5.13 -12.87
N GLY A 73 -15.69 5.10 -14.09
CA GLY A 73 -15.43 6.29 -14.88
C GLY A 73 -16.69 7.09 -15.22
N GLU A 74 -17.81 6.40 -15.48
CA GLU A 74 -19.09 7.07 -15.72
C GLU A 74 -19.60 7.80 -14.47
N ARG A 75 -19.52 7.19 -13.28
CA ARG A 75 -20.03 7.81 -12.04
C ARG A 75 -19.14 8.96 -11.58
N ILE A 76 -17.82 8.81 -11.72
CA ILE A 76 -16.86 9.91 -11.50
C ILE A 76 -17.12 11.05 -12.48
N GLY A 77 -17.36 10.75 -13.76
CA GLY A 77 -17.68 11.76 -14.79
C GLY A 77 -18.99 12.50 -14.54
N GLN A 78 -19.95 11.89 -13.84
CA GLN A 78 -21.20 12.51 -13.42
C GLN A 78 -21.05 13.39 -12.17
N ASN A 79 -19.84 13.46 -11.58
CA ASN A 79 -19.52 14.22 -10.36
C ASN A 79 -20.49 13.93 -9.21
N ARG A 80 -20.83 12.65 -9.05
CA ARG A 80 -21.81 12.13 -8.10
C ARG A 80 -21.12 11.12 -7.18
N ASP A 81 -21.50 11.14 -5.91
CA ASP A 81 -21.09 10.10 -4.97
C ASP A 81 -21.79 8.78 -5.29
N LEU A 82 -21.06 7.67 -5.18
CA LEU A 82 -21.62 6.35 -5.37
C LEU A 82 -22.44 5.95 -4.14
N SER A 83 -23.58 5.31 -4.40
CA SER A 83 -24.39 4.69 -3.35
C SER A 83 -23.69 3.45 -2.77
N ALA A 84 -24.12 3.01 -1.58
CA ALA A 84 -23.59 1.79 -0.96
C ALA A 84 -23.77 0.55 -1.86
N GLU A 85 -24.88 0.46 -2.59
CA GLU A 85 -25.15 -0.64 -3.52
C GLU A 85 -24.17 -0.64 -4.70
N GLU A 86 -23.82 0.54 -5.23
CA GLU A 86 -22.85 0.70 -6.30
C GLU A 86 -21.44 0.32 -5.87
N TRP A 87 -21.04 0.65 -4.63
CA TRP A 87 -19.78 0.19 -4.07
C TRP A 87 -19.74 -1.33 -3.89
N GLN A 88 -20.84 -1.92 -3.41
CA GLN A 88 -20.97 -3.38 -3.30
C GLN A 88 -20.98 -4.06 -4.68
N HIS A 89 -21.55 -3.42 -5.70
CA HIS A 89 -21.48 -3.89 -7.07
C HIS A 89 -20.03 -3.92 -7.58
N LEU A 90 -19.28 -2.83 -7.39
CA LEU A 90 -17.85 -2.79 -7.71
C LEU A 90 -17.08 -3.91 -6.98
N HIS A 91 -17.32 -4.08 -5.68
CA HIS A 91 -16.68 -5.14 -4.91
C HIS A 91 -16.97 -6.54 -5.49
N ARG A 92 -18.23 -6.84 -5.83
CA ARG A 92 -18.60 -8.14 -6.46
C ARG A 92 -17.90 -8.34 -7.81
N LEU A 93 -17.76 -7.29 -8.61
CA LEU A 93 -16.99 -7.33 -9.85
C LEU A 93 -15.52 -7.69 -9.58
N LEU A 94 -14.87 -7.02 -8.62
CA LEU A 94 -13.48 -7.26 -8.28
C LEU A 94 -13.24 -8.68 -7.72
N VAL A 95 -14.15 -9.17 -6.87
CA VAL A 95 -14.13 -10.57 -6.39
C VAL A 95 -14.20 -11.54 -7.56
N LYS A 96 -15.06 -11.26 -8.55
CA LYS A 96 -15.19 -12.12 -9.72
C LYS A 96 -13.94 -12.14 -10.58
N ILE A 97 -13.41 -10.95 -10.92
CA ILE A 97 -12.20 -10.82 -11.74
C ILE A 97 -11.05 -11.60 -11.09
N THR A 98 -10.83 -11.37 -9.79
CA THR A 98 -9.75 -12.02 -9.02
C THR A 98 -10.00 -13.51 -8.75
N SER A 99 -11.23 -13.98 -8.83
CA SER A 99 -11.53 -15.42 -8.79
C SER A 99 -11.16 -16.14 -10.10
N ILE A 100 -11.38 -15.47 -11.24
CA ILE A 100 -11.07 -15.97 -12.58
C ILE A 100 -9.56 -15.97 -12.82
N ASP A 101 -8.93 -14.81 -12.63
CA ASP A 101 -7.48 -14.63 -12.71
C ASP A 101 -6.93 -14.00 -11.42
N PRO A 102 -6.58 -14.80 -10.41
CA PRO A 102 -6.04 -14.29 -9.16
C PRO A 102 -4.63 -13.70 -9.30
N ALA A 103 -3.94 -13.98 -10.40
CA ALA A 103 -2.65 -13.38 -10.68
C ALA A 103 -2.79 -11.98 -11.28
N PHE A 104 -3.97 -11.55 -11.75
CA PHE A 104 -4.17 -10.23 -12.30
C PHE A 104 -4.08 -9.15 -11.20
N TRP A 105 -3.09 -8.26 -11.28
CA TRP A 105 -2.77 -7.32 -10.20
C TRP A 105 -3.71 -6.10 -10.12
N ASP A 106 -4.14 -5.57 -11.25
CA ASP A 106 -4.85 -4.28 -11.34
C ASP A 106 -6.18 -4.25 -10.57
N PRO A 107 -7.00 -5.32 -10.52
CA PRO A 107 -8.20 -5.35 -9.68
C PRO A 107 -7.91 -5.12 -8.20
N TYR A 108 -6.78 -5.60 -7.68
CA TYR A 108 -6.38 -5.38 -6.29
C TYR A 108 -5.96 -3.92 -6.05
N VAL A 109 -5.31 -3.28 -7.04
CA VAL A 109 -5.00 -1.85 -6.97
C VAL A 109 -6.27 -1.02 -7.00
N LEU A 110 -7.23 -1.39 -7.84
CA LEU A 110 -8.52 -0.69 -7.90
C LEU A 110 -9.30 -0.86 -6.59
N ALA A 111 -9.30 -2.07 -6.00
CA ALA A 111 -9.86 -2.30 -4.68
C ALA A 111 -9.21 -1.40 -3.62
N GLU A 112 -7.88 -1.41 -3.56
CA GLU A 112 -7.12 -0.62 -2.58
C GLU A 112 -7.37 0.88 -2.74
N THR A 113 -7.43 1.39 -3.97
CA THR A 113 -7.58 2.84 -4.23
C THR A 113 -9.02 3.33 -4.11
N MET A 114 -10.01 2.49 -4.44
CA MET A 114 -11.42 2.90 -4.44
C MET A 114 -12.16 2.42 -3.19
N LEU A 115 -12.15 1.12 -2.90
CA LEU A 115 -12.92 0.56 -1.79
C LEU A 115 -12.42 1.08 -0.44
N VAL A 116 -11.10 1.20 -0.25
CA VAL A 116 -10.53 1.67 1.02
C VAL A 116 -10.75 3.17 1.20
N TRP A 117 -10.31 3.98 0.23
CA TRP A 117 -10.26 5.44 0.39
C TRP A 117 -11.59 6.15 0.15
N GLN A 118 -12.44 5.62 -0.75
CA GLN A 118 -13.70 6.28 -1.13
C GLN A 118 -14.91 5.66 -0.43
N ALA A 119 -14.92 4.33 -0.27
CA ALA A 119 -16.09 3.61 0.26
C ALA A 119 -15.97 3.22 1.75
N GLY A 120 -14.78 3.30 2.35
CA GLY A 120 -14.52 2.79 3.70
C GLY A 120 -14.61 1.26 3.81
N MET A 121 -14.63 0.55 2.69
CA MET A 121 -14.73 -0.92 2.57
C MET A 121 -13.34 -1.57 2.66
N MET A 122 -12.63 -1.25 3.73
CA MET A 122 -11.27 -1.71 3.95
C MET A 122 -11.19 -3.23 4.17
N ASP A 123 -12.15 -3.81 4.89
CA ASP A 123 -12.11 -5.24 5.19
C ASP A 123 -12.34 -6.08 3.93
N GLU A 124 -13.25 -5.67 3.05
CA GLU A 124 -13.47 -6.25 1.73
C GLU A 124 -12.22 -6.14 0.82
N ALA A 125 -11.56 -4.97 0.81
CA ALA A 125 -10.31 -4.81 0.09
C ALA A 125 -9.19 -5.72 0.66
N ASN A 126 -9.12 -5.87 1.98
CA ASN A 126 -8.15 -6.76 2.64
C ASN A 126 -8.41 -8.24 2.30
N GLU A 127 -9.67 -8.67 2.16
CA GLU A 127 -9.99 -10.03 1.71
C GLU A 127 -9.44 -10.30 0.31
N LEU A 128 -9.58 -9.34 -0.61
CA LEU A 128 -8.99 -9.41 -1.94
C LEU A 128 -7.45 -9.44 -1.87
N LEU A 129 -6.82 -8.60 -1.05
CA LEU A 129 -5.36 -8.61 -0.88
C LEU A 129 -4.84 -9.93 -0.28
N LEU A 130 -5.56 -10.54 0.67
CA LEU A 130 -5.23 -11.87 1.17
C LEU A 130 -5.35 -12.93 0.07
N ASN A 131 -6.35 -12.81 -0.82
CA ASN A 131 -6.44 -13.66 -1.99
C ASN A 131 -5.23 -13.48 -2.93
N ALA A 132 -4.82 -12.24 -3.18
CA ALA A 132 -3.61 -11.94 -3.95
C ALA A 132 -2.36 -12.55 -3.30
N ALA A 133 -2.20 -12.42 -1.98
CA ALA A 133 -1.05 -12.95 -1.25
C ALA A 133 -0.90 -14.48 -1.38
N ARG A 134 -2.04 -15.21 -1.43
CA ARG A 134 -2.05 -16.66 -1.64
C ARG A 134 -1.63 -17.07 -3.05
N HIS A 135 -2.04 -16.31 -4.07
CA HIS A 135 -1.83 -16.67 -5.48
C HIS A 135 -0.63 -15.97 -6.13
N ARG A 136 -0.06 -14.96 -5.48
CA ARG A 136 1.13 -14.22 -5.91
C ARG A 136 2.23 -14.31 -4.84
N PRO A 137 2.75 -15.51 -4.50
CA PRO A 137 3.69 -15.69 -3.40
C PRO A 137 5.03 -14.92 -3.57
N TRP A 138 5.37 -14.53 -4.80
CA TRP A 138 6.54 -13.71 -5.15
C TRP A 138 6.33 -12.21 -4.95
N ASP A 139 5.09 -11.75 -4.80
CA ASP A 139 4.75 -10.33 -4.78
C ASP A 139 4.70 -9.80 -3.35
N TYR A 140 5.46 -8.74 -3.07
CA TYR A 140 5.46 -8.07 -1.76
C TYR A 140 4.25 -7.17 -1.55
N ARG A 141 3.64 -6.66 -2.64
CA ARG A 141 2.64 -5.60 -2.60
C ARG A 141 1.37 -5.98 -1.82
N PRO A 142 0.81 -7.19 -1.92
CA PRO A 142 -0.34 -7.58 -1.11
C PRO A 142 -0.10 -7.38 0.40
N PHE A 143 1.02 -7.88 0.91
CA PHE A 143 1.37 -7.73 2.33
C PHE A 143 1.76 -6.29 2.69
N TYR A 144 2.34 -5.54 1.75
CA TYR A 144 2.57 -4.11 1.96
C TYR A 144 1.25 -3.36 2.19
N PHE A 145 0.24 -3.54 1.34
CA PHE A 145 -1.05 -2.88 1.49
C PHE A 145 -1.82 -3.36 2.71
N LEU A 146 -1.81 -4.66 3.03
CA LEU A 146 -2.36 -5.17 4.29
C LEU A 146 -1.72 -4.52 5.52
N GLY A 147 -0.38 -4.34 5.48
CA GLY A 147 0.36 -3.66 6.53
C GLY A 147 0.04 -2.18 6.63
N PHE A 148 -0.04 -1.50 5.49
CA PHE A 148 -0.46 -0.10 5.39
C PHE A 148 -1.87 0.10 5.94
N ASN A 149 -2.83 -0.73 5.54
CA ASN A 149 -4.22 -0.62 5.97
C ASN A 149 -4.37 -0.81 7.48
N SER A 150 -3.66 -1.79 8.03
CA SER A 150 -3.63 -2.03 9.48
C SER A 150 -3.04 -0.84 10.23
N PHE A 151 -1.90 -0.32 9.77
CA PHE A 151 -1.24 0.80 10.43
C PHE A 151 -2.03 2.12 10.29
N TYR A 152 -2.42 2.47 9.08
CA TYR A 152 -2.95 3.79 8.75
C TYR A 152 -4.42 3.93 9.12
N PHE A 153 -5.26 2.96 8.74
CA PHE A 153 -6.71 3.03 8.97
C PHE A 153 -7.11 2.42 10.31
N LYS A 154 -6.61 1.21 10.65
CA LYS A 154 -6.96 0.55 11.93
C LYS A 154 -6.18 1.09 13.14
N LYS A 155 -5.12 1.87 12.92
CA LYS A 155 -4.16 2.29 13.96
C LYS A 155 -3.52 1.09 14.68
N ASP A 156 -3.54 -0.08 14.05
CA ASP A 156 -2.94 -1.30 14.54
C ASP A 156 -1.49 -1.39 14.05
N VAL A 157 -0.59 -0.83 14.86
CA VAL A 157 0.84 -0.81 14.58
C VAL A 157 1.43 -2.21 14.57
N VAL A 158 0.95 -3.11 15.45
CA VAL A 158 1.47 -4.47 15.61
C VAL A 158 1.04 -5.35 14.43
N GLY A 159 -0.24 -5.32 14.07
CA GLY A 159 -0.74 -6.00 12.87
C GLY A 159 -0.10 -5.46 11.60
N GLY A 160 0.10 -4.14 11.51
CA GLY A 160 0.85 -3.50 10.43
C GLY A 160 2.28 -4.04 10.33
N ALA A 161 3.01 -4.08 11.43
CA ALA A 161 4.38 -4.59 11.48
C ALA A 161 4.45 -6.05 11.05
N LYS A 162 3.52 -6.89 11.50
CA LYS A 162 3.43 -8.30 11.11
C LYS A 162 3.29 -8.49 9.60
N TYR A 163 2.43 -7.71 8.93
CA TYR A 163 2.28 -7.80 7.48
C TYR A 163 3.49 -7.22 6.74
N LEU A 164 4.06 -6.10 7.19
CA LEU A 164 5.27 -5.54 6.56
C LEU A 164 6.47 -6.49 6.65
N ARG A 165 6.63 -7.23 7.76
CA ARG A 165 7.66 -8.29 7.86
C ARG A 165 7.45 -9.39 6.83
N GLN A 166 6.19 -9.77 6.54
CA GLN A 166 5.88 -10.73 5.49
C GLN A 166 6.17 -10.18 4.08
N ALA A 167 5.89 -8.90 3.83
CA ALA A 167 6.23 -8.22 2.58
C ALA A 167 7.76 -8.17 2.37
N ALA A 168 8.50 -7.82 3.42
CA ALA A 168 9.95 -7.65 3.39
C ALA A 168 10.75 -8.93 3.10
N ARG A 169 10.15 -10.11 3.33
CA ARG A 169 10.73 -11.41 3.00
C ARG A 169 10.51 -11.84 1.55
N LYS A 170 9.73 -11.09 0.76
CA LYS A 170 9.46 -11.46 -0.64
C LYS A 170 10.62 -11.11 -1.55
N ALA A 171 10.80 -11.93 -2.59
CA ALA A 171 11.75 -11.67 -3.66
C ALA A 171 11.44 -10.30 -4.30
N ASN A 172 12.48 -9.50 -4.55
CA ASN A 172 12.39 -8.13 -5.09
C ASN A 172 11.73 -7.09 -4.18
N CYS A 173 11.55 -7.37 -2.88
CA CYS A 173 11.14 -6.34 -1.95
C CYS A 173 12.25 -5.27 -1.81
N PRO A 174 11.96 -3.98 -2.04
CA PRO A 174 12.94 -2.91 -1.86
C PRO A 174 13.48 -2.83 -0.43
N ASP A 175 14.77 -2.53 -0.28
CA ASP A 175 15.42 -2.49 1.05
C ASP A 175 14.81 -1.46 2.01
N TYR A 176 14.27 -0.35 1.48
CA TYR A 176 13.58 0.63 2.31
C TYR A 176 12.34 0.03 3.02
N LEU A 177 11.63 -0.92 2.39
CA LEU A 177 10.49 -1.61 3.02
C LEU A 177 10.94 -2.57 4.12
N LYS A 178 12.11 -3.21 3.97
CA LYS A 178 12.71 -4.03 5.02
C LYS A 178 13.01 -3.20 6.27
N SER A 179 13.60 -2.02 6.08
CA SER A 179 13.80 -1.05 7.17
C SER A 179 12.50 -0.51 7.75
N LEU A 180 11.48 -0.28 6.90
CA LEU A 180 10.17 0.14 7.36
C LEU A 180 9.52 -0.93 8.26
N ALA A 181 9.61 -2.21 7.91
CA ALA A 181 9.10 -3.31 8.72
C ALA A 181 9.76 -3.37 10.10
N ALA A 182 11.09 -3.17 10.16
CA ALA A 182 11.83 -3.11 11.42
C ALA A 182 11.45 -1.88 12.26
N ARG A 183 11.34 -0.69 11.64
CA ARG A 183 10.88 0.54 12.32
C ARG A 183 9.46 0.39 12.86
N LEU A 184 8.56 -0.22 12.09
CA LEU A 184 7.18 -0.41 12.55
C LEU A 184 7.10 -1.41 13.71
N SER A 185 7.97 -2.42 13.73
CA SER A 185 8.10 -3.35 14.87
C SER A 185 8.54 -2.60 16.14
N LEU A 186 9.53 -1.70 16.04
CA LEU A 186 9.89 -0.79 17.15
C LEU A 186 8.69 0.06 17.59
N TYR A 187 7.90 0.59 16.65
CA TYR A 187 6.76 1.45 17.00
C TYR A 187 5.62 0.68 17.66
N GLY A 188 5.50 -0.62 17.39
CA GLY A 188 4.56 -1.53 18.04
C GLY A 188 5.04 -2.08 19.39
N ASN A 189 6.15 -1.57 19.96
CA ASN A 189 6.82 -2.13 21.13
C ASN A 189 7.25 -3.61 20.93
N GLU A 190 7.49 -4.01 19.67
CA GLU A 190 7.99 -5.32 19.28
C GLU A 190 9.48 -5.26 18.88
N THR A 191 10.29 -4.43 19.56
CA THR A 191 11.71 -4.20 19.25
C THR A 191 12.47 -5.51 19.11
N ALA A 192 12.27 -6.46 20.04
CA ALA A 192 12.89 -7.78 20.00
C ALA A 192 12.51 -8.60 18.75
N LEU A 193 11.26 -8.53 18.29
CA LEU A 193 10.85 -9.20 17.04
C LEU A 193 11.45 -8.49 15.82
N GLY A 194 11.60 -7.16 15.87
CA GLY A 194 12.31 -6.39 14.85
C GLY A 194 13.78 -6.82 14.71
N ILE A 195 14.46 -7.05 15.85
CA ILE A 195 15.84 -7.57 15.91
C ILE A 195 15.91 -8.95 15.26
N LEU A 196 15.11 -9.92 15.72
CA LEU A 196 15.09 -11.29 15.18
C LEU A 196 14.79 -11.29 13.68
N PHE A 197 13.83 -10.46 13.26
CA PHE A 197 13.47 -10.31 11.85
C PHE A 197 14.66 -9.83 11.00
N LEU A 198 15.41 -8.82 11.46
CA LEU A 198 16.57 -8.32 10.73
C LEU A 198 17.72 -9.32 10.71
N GLU A 199 17.97 -10.03 11.81
CA GLU A 199 18.99 -11.09 11.87
C GLU A 199 18.75 -12.17 10.82
N ASP A 200 17.50 -12.65 10.71
CA ASP A 200 17.12 -13.62 9.68
C ASP A 200 17.29 -13.03 8.27
N LEU A 201 16.83 -11.80 8.06
CA LEU A 201 16.88 -11.16 6.75
C LEU A 201 18.31 -10.90 6.27
N ILE A 202 19.21 -10.53 7.19
CA ILE A 202 20.65 -10.36 6.93
C ILE A 202 21.27 -11.69 6.49
N ARG A 203 20.90 -12.80 7.15
CA ARG A 203 21.38 -14.15 6.82
C ARG A 203 20.96 -14.57 5.41
N GLU A 204 19.76 -14.17 4.99
CA GLU A 204 19.18 -14.48 3.67
C GLU A 204 19.61 -13.50 2.56
N THR A 205 20.15 -12.34 2.92
CA THR A 205 20.52 -11.29 1.95
C THR A 205 21.92 -11.51 1.39
N SER A 206 21.99 -11.76 0.08
CA SER A 206 23.26 -11.97 -0.63
C SER A 206 23.98 -10.70 -1.07
N GLN A 207 23.26 -9.59 -1.27
CA GLN A 207 23.87 -8.33 -1.71
C GLN A 207 24.53 -7.62 -0.52
N GLU A 208 25.83 -7.33 -0.65
CA GLU A 208 26.62 -6.78 0.47
C GLU A 208 26.16 -5.38 0.90
N GLU A 209 25.76 -4.52 -0.04
CA GLU A 209 25.25 -3.18 0.27
C GLU A 209 23.95 -3.24 1.10
N SER A 210 22.98 -4.06 0.66
CA SER A 210 21.76 -4.32 1.43
C SER A 210 22.07 -4.92 2.81
N ARG A 211 23.04 -5.84 2.89
CA ARG A 211 23.45 -6.47 4.14
C ARG A 211 24.03 -5.44 5.12
N ALA A 212 24.93 -4.58 4.67
CA ALA A 212 25.51 -3.52 5.48
C ALA A 212 24.44 -2.52 5.96
N TYR A 213 23.51 -2.14 5.07
CA TYR A 213 22.38 -1.28 5.41
C TYR A 213 21.48 -1.88 6.51
N LEU A 214 21.14 -3.17 6.39
CA LEU A 214 20.35 -3.90 7.39
C LEU A 214 21.12 -4.13 8.69
N ALA A 215 22.43 -4.40 8.63
CA ALA A 215 23.27 -4.59 9.81
C ALA A 215 23.35 -3.31 10.67
N LYS A 216 23.53 -2.16 10.03
CA LYS A 216 23.49 -0.86 10.73
C LYS A 216 22.14 -0.61 11.41
N ARG A 217 21.05 -1.00 10.74
CA ARG A 217 19.69 -0.93 11.33
C ARG A 217 19.57 -1.86 12.54
N LEU A 218 20.08 -3.09 12.43
CA LEU A 218 20.07 -4.07 13.51
C LEU A 218 20.84 -3.57 14.74
N GLU A 219 22.02 -2.98 14.55
CA GLU A 219 22.81 -2.36 15.63
C GLU A 219 22.01 -1.28 16.36
N ALA A 220 21.34 -0.38 15.62
CA ALA A 220 20.52 0.66 16.23
C ALA A 220 19.34 0.09 17.03
N LEU A 221 18.66 -0.96 16.53
CA LEU A 221 17.58 -1.64 17.25
C LEU A 221 18.08 -2.36 18.51
N ARG A 222 19.29 -2.97 18.46
CA ARG A 222 19.92 -3.57 19.64
C ARG A 222 20.25 -2.53 20.70
N ALA A 223 20.81 -1.39 20.30
CA ALA A 223 21.07 -0.27 21.21
C ALA A 223 19.76 0.22 21.87
N ILE A 224 18.70 0.41 21.06
CA ILE A 224 17.37 0.78 21.56
C ILE A 224 16.85 -0.27 22.55
N HIS A 225 16.95 -1.55 22.24
CA HIS A 225 16.46 -2.63 23.12
C HIS A 225 17.21 -2.69 24.46
N ILE A 226 18.52 -2.43 24.47
CA ILE A 226 19.31 -2.32 25.70
C ILE A 226 18.79 -1.15 26.55
N LEU A 227 18.58 0.00 25.93
CA LEU A 227 18.06 1.20 26.61
C LEU A 227 16.63 0.98 27.12
N GLU A 228 15.75 0.36 26.33
CA GLU A 228 14.38 0.02 26.74
C GLU A 228 14.37 -0.90 27.97
N LYS A 229 15.27 -1.90 28.01
CA LYS A 229 15.44 -2.76 29.18
C LYS A 229 15.93 -1.99 30.41
N ALA A 230 16.93 -1.13 30.25
CA ALA A 230 17.46 -0.32 31.34
C ALA A 230 16.41 0.65 31.91
N VAL A 231 15.61 1.29 31.05
CA VAL A 231 14.47 2.14 31.46
C VAL A 231 13.41 1.32 32.21
N ALA A 232 13.08 0.13 31.72
CA ALA A 232 12.11 -0.74 32.38
C ALA A 232 12.59 -1.20 33.77
N GLU A 233 13.88 -1.56 33.89
CA GLU A 233 14.50 -1.96 35.16
C GLU A 233 14.54 -0.78 36.15
N TYR A 234 14.95 0.40 35.69
CA TYR A 234 14.93 1.64 36.47
C TYR A 234 13.54 1.93 37.04
N GLY A 235 12.51 1.83 36.18
CA GLY A 235 11.12 2.06 36.57
C GLY A 235 10.61 1.07 37.60
N LYS A 236 10.99 -0.20 37.50
CA LYS A 236 10.61 -1.24 38.47
C LYS A 236 11.28 -1.03 39.83
N THR A 237 12.57 -0.69 39.84
CA THR A 237 13.36 -0.61 41.08
C THR A 237 13.12 0.70 41.83
N LEU A 238 13.03 1.83 41.12
CA LEU A 238 12.94 3.16 41.73
C LEU A 238 11.52 3.72 41.75
N GLN A 239 10.54 3.03 41.15
CA GLN A 239 9.15 3.47 40.99
C GLN A 239 9.02 4.88 40.37
N LYS A 240 10.03 5.28 39.58
CA LYS A 240 10.13 6.58 38.91
C LYS A 240 10.63 6.37 37.48
N LYS A 241 10.26 7.27 36.57
CA LYS A 241 10.83 7.29 35.22
C LYS A 241 12.17 8.04 35.23
N PRO A 242 13.19 7.58 34.49
CA PRO A 242 14.41 8.35 34.29
C PRO A 242 14.09 9.64 33.52
N ALA A 243 14.72 10.76 33.87
CA ALA A 243 14.53 12.03 33.14
C ALA A 243 15.33 12.05 31.83
N GLY A 244 16.39 11.25 31.75
CA GLY A 244 17.14 11.02 30.52
C GLY A 244 18.02 9.79 30.60
N VAL A 245 18.66 9.47 29.47
CA VAL A 245 19.51 8.27 29.35
C VAL A 245 20.73 8.33 30.27
N THR A 246 21.21 9.54 30.61
CA THR A 246 22.32 9.74 31.55
C THR A 246 21.99 9.31 32.98
N ASP A 247 20.72 9.32 33.39
CA ASP A 247 20.31 8.85 34.71
C ASP A 247 20.47 7.33 34.84
N LEU A 248 20.34 6.59 33.73
CA LEU A 248 20.53 5.15 33.70
C LEU A 248 21.96 4.77 34.05
N VAL A 249 22.94 5.54 33.58
CA VAL A 249 24.36 5.33 33.91
C VAL A 249 24.66 5.76 35.34
N LYS A 250 24.21 6.95 35.74
CA LYS A 250 24.46 7.47 37.11
C LYS A 250 23.93 6.56 38.21
N GLN A 251 22.82 5.87 37.95
CA GLN A 251 22.19 4.97 38.92
C GLN A 251 22.60 3.50 38.72
N GLY A 252 23.53 3.20 37.80
CA GLY A 252 24.09 1.87 37.61
C GLY A 252 23.20 0.87 36.87
N PHE A 253 22.12 1.32 36.22
CA PHE A 253 21.27 0.46 35.37
C PHE A 253 21.87 0.22 33.98
N LEU A 254 22.91 0.98 33.62
CA LEU A 254 23.63 0.89 32.36
C LEU A 254 25.10 1.24 32.59
N GLU A 255 26.03 0.43 32.09
CA GLU A 255 27.48 0.70 32.22
C GLU A 255 27.90 1.89 31.35
N GLU A 256 27.49 1.87 30.09
CA GLU A 256 27.78 2.91 29.10
C GLU A 256 26.58 3.07 28.16
N ILE A 257 26.34 4.31 27.71
CA ILE A 257 25.30 4.59 26.72
C ILE A 257 25.79 4.07 25.36
N PRO A 258 25.12 3.06 24.74
CA PRO A 258 25.53 2.57 23.42
C PRO A 258 25.44 3.72 22.40
N PRO A 259 26.37 3.84 21.44
CA PRO A 259 26.29 4.88 20.42
C PRO A 259 25.14 4.61 19.44
N ASP A 260 24.55 5.66 18.87
CA ASP A 260 23.67 5.51 17.70
C ASP A 260 24.52 5.36 16.43
N PRO A 261 24.41 4.23 15.69
CA PRO A 261 25.13 4.03 14.43
C PRO A 261 24.89 5.14 13.39
N TYR A 262 23.76 5.86 13.48
CA TYR A 262 23.42 6.97 12.57
C TYR A 262 23.90 8.35 13.07
N GLY A 263 24.60 8.43 14.20
CA GLY A 263 25.15 9.68 14.74
C GLY A 263 24.08 10.62 15.32
N GLY A 264 23.08 10.04 15.98
CA GLY A 264 22.10 10.74 16.79
C GLY A 264 22.35 10.57 18.29
N ASP A 265 21.51 11.23 19.07
CA ASP A 265 21.47 11.15 20.53
C ASP A 265 20.18 10.45 20.96
N TRP A 266 20.27 9.68 22.06
CA TRP A 266 19.11 8.98 22.61
C TRP A 266 18.25 9.88 23.48
N VAL A 267 16.95 9.83 23.25
CA VAL A 267 15.93 10.57 24.00
C VAL A 267 14.91 9.60 24.54
N ILE A 268 14.51 9.78 25.80
CA ILE A 268 13.41 9.05 26.41
C ILE A 268 12.15 9.90 26.24
N MET A 269 11.17 9.37 25.51
CA MET A 269 9.89 10.04 25.27
C MET A 269 8.99 9.92 26.50
N ASP A 270 7.96 10.77 26.61
CA ASP A 270 7.01 10.76 27.75
C ASP A 270 6.33 9.40 27.98
N ASN A 271 6.09 8.68 26.88
CA ASN A 271 5.53 7.32 26.89
C ASN A 271 6.55 6.24 27.29
N GLY A 272 7.78 6.62 27.65
CA GLY A 272 8.87 5.73 28.06
C GLY A 272 9.64 5.09 26.91
N ARG A 273 9.28 5.38 25.65
CA ARG A 273 9.98 4.83 24.48
C ARG A 273 11.30 5.53 24.23
N ILE A 274 12.26 4.77 23.73
CA ILE A 274 13.55 5.31 23.28
C ILE A 274 13.41 5.83 21.85
N TYR A 275 13.87 7.05 21.64
CA TYR A 275 13.95 7.71 20.34
C TYR A 275 15.39 8.13 20.06
N THR A 276 15.75 8.26 18.78
CA THR A 276 17.03 8.87 18.37
C THR A 276 16.80 10.09 17.49
N THR A 277 17.59 11.13 17.73
CA THR A 277 17.60 12.35 16.90
C THR A 277 18.09 12.14 15.46
N SER A 278 18.65 10.98 15.12
CA SER A 278 18.96 10.60 13.74
C SER A 278 17.75 10.11 12.94
N GLU A 279 16.64 9.82 13.63
CA GLU A 279 15.44 9.18 13.08
C GLU A 279 15.71 7.82 12.41
N LEU A 280 16.89 7.23 12.68
CA LEU A 280 17.43 6.07 11.98
C LEU A 280 17.55 6.34 10.47
N VAL A 281 18.05 7.51 10.09
CA VAL A 281 18.26 7.90 8.68
C VAL A 281 19.69 8.44 8.52
N GLU A 282 20.34 8.12 7.40
CA GLU A 282 21.64 8.70 7.07
C GLU A 282 21.52 10.22 6.87
N LYS A 283 22.27 11.00 7.65
CA LYS A 283 22.41 12.43 7.42
C LYS A 283 23.27 12.63 6.16
N LYS A 284 22.64 12.77 4.99
CA LYS A 284 23.35 13.20 3.77
C LYS A 284 24.11 14.49 4.10
N HIS A 285 25.43 14.48 3.97
CA HIS A 285 26.20 15.72 3.92
C HIS A 285 25.58 16.60 2.84
N ARG A 286 25.01 17.75 3.23
CA ARG A 286 24.62 18.80 2.28
C ARG A 286 25.87 19.12 1.46
N ARG A 287 25.94 18.68 0.20
CA ARG A 287 26.92 19.23 -0.74
C ARG A 287 26.70 20.75 -0.73
N PRO A 288 27.73 21.58 -0.48
CA PRO A 288 27.56 23.02 -0.58
C PRO A 288 27.01 23.33 -1.98
N ALA A 289 25.94 24.12 -2.04
CA ALA A 289 25.34 24.53 -3.28
C ALA A 289 26.44 25.10 -4.18
N GLN A 290 26.69 24.46 -5.32
CA GLN A 290 27.49 25.08 -6.36
C GLN A 290 26.72 26.34 -6.77
N LYS A 291 27.24 27.50 -6.38
CA LYS A 291 26.83 28.79 -6.93
C LYS A 291 27.05 28.67 -8.44
N LYS A 292 25.95 28.67 -9.20
CA LYS A 292 25.97 28.98 -10.63
C LYS A 292 26.16 30.48 -10.80
#